data_AF-A0A1H8B600-F1
#
_entry.id   AF-A0A1H8B600-F1
#
_cell.length_a   1.000
_cell.length_b   1.000
_cell.length_c   1.000
_cell.angle_alpha   90.00
_cell.angle_beta   90.00
_cell.angle_gamma   90.00
#
_symmetry.space_group_name_H-M   'P 1'
#
loop_
_entity.id
_entity.type
_entity.pdbx_description
1 polymer ?
#
loop_
_entity_poly.entity_id
_entity_poly.type
_entity_poly.pdbx_seq_one_letter_code
_entity_poly.pdbx_strand_id
1 'polypeptide(L)'
;MVDPLQRGDYLDLMAEIVLRSDEMAAAYENAFGRAIVLDDGIADAGRQFIVDLFADYFVLSVSTDDVNAAIGATGQDAAPIGFTSHSDRRDNAEEGWALQPANAVEPANGIVFRALLALNPAGRNPAAARLAMDFMWGDDSDTGGVGFAPFYVAGDWATRTDIVPHPDAIPLAAFNGWQIDPQATADLRAEIADLILTIQ
;
A
#
# COMPACT_ATOMS: atom_id res chain seq x y z
N MET A 1 -0.07 -3.26 -11.50
CA MET A 1 0.27 -2.26 -10.45
C MET A 1 0.98 -1.08 -11.11
N VAL A 2 1.16 0.05 -10.43
CA VAL A 2 2.10 1.07 -10.94
C VAL A 2 3.52 0.58 -10.73
N ASP A 3 4.41 0.92 -11.66
CA ASP A 3 5.84 0.63 -11.55
C ASP A 3 6.42 1.08 -10.19
N PRO A 4 6.97 0.16 -9.36
CA PRO A 4 7.59 0.50 -8.08
C PRO A 4 8.73 1.52 -8.20
N LEU A 5 9.43 1.57 -9.33
CA LEU A 5 10.51 2.54 -9.54
C LEU A 5 9.98 3.97 -9.74
N GLN A 6 8.70 4.12 -10.08
CA GLN A 6 8.07 5.43 -10.29
C GLN A 6 7.26 5.89 -9.08
N ARG A 7 6.85 4.96 -8.22
CA ARG A 7 5.95 5.25 -7.10
C ARG A 7 6.42 4.58 -5.80
N GLY A 8 6.79 5.44 -4.84
CA GLY A 8 7.56 5.06 -3.66
C GLY A 8 6.86 4.09 -2.71
N ASP A 9 5.54 4.18 -2.53
CA ASP A 9 4.77 3.26 -1.70
C ASP A 9 4.74 1.83 -2.25
N TYR A 10 4.79 1.66 -3.57
CA TYR A 10 4.96 0.33 -4.17
C TYR A 10 6.38 -0.20 -4.03
N LEU A 11 7.41 0.67 -4.07
CA LEU A 11 8.77 0.26 -3.74
C LEU A 11 8.88 -0.15 -2.26
N ASP A 12 8.20 0.56 -1.37
CA ASP A 12 8.12 0.21 0.04
C ASP A 12 7.45 -1.15 0.24
N LEU A 13 6.39 -1.47 -0.52
CA LEU A 13 5.80 -2.81 -0.53
C LEU A 13 6.80 -3.90 -0.96
N MET A 14 7.58 -3.65 -2.02
CA MET A 14 8.62 -4.59 -2.46
C MET A 14 9.70 -4.78 -1.40
N ALA A 15 10.12 -3.71 -0.72
CA ALA A 15 11.06 -3.79 0.39
C ALA A 15 10.48 -4.58 1.58
N GLU A 16 9.22 -4.39 1.93
CA GLU A 16 8.59 -5.16 3.01
C GLU A 16 8.45 -6.65 2.67
N ILE A 17 8.12 -7.00 1.43
CA ILE A 17 8.12 -8.41 0.98
C ILE A 17 9.47 -9.08 1.29
N VAL A 18 10.58 -8.36 1.09
CA VAL A 18 11.93 -8.85 1.39
C VAL A 18 12.24 -8.86 2.88
N LEU A 19 11.90 -7.80 3.61
CA LEU A 19 12.08 -7.75 5.07
C LEU A 19 11.29 -8.86 5.79
N ARG A 20 10.22 -9.35 5.16
CA ARG A 20 9.32 -10.40 5.65
C ARG A 20 9.56 -11.75 4.96
N SER A 21 10.76 -11.98 4.44
CA SER A 21 11.08 -13.20 3.68
C SER A 21 10.77 -14.51 4.41
N ASP A 22 10.96 -14.57 5.73
CA ASP A 22 10.61 -15.77 6.51
C ASP A 22 9.09 -16.02 6.51
N GLU A 23 8.28 -14.96 6.63
CA GLU A 23 6.81 -15.05 6.55
C GLU A 23 6.38 -15.44 5.14
N MET A 24 7.03 -14.90 4.10
CA MET A 24 6.79 -15.26 2.70
C MET A 24 7.10 -16.73 2.42
N ALA A 25 8.25 -17.23 2.92
CA ALA A 25 8.63 -18.63 2.76
C ALA A 25 7.62 -19.58 3.42
N ALA A 26 7.18 -19.24 4.64
CA ALA A 26 6.16 -20.01 5.36
C ALA A 26 4.80 -19.99 4.65
N ALA A 27 4.36 -18.82 4.15
CA ALA A 27 3.12 -18.70 3.40
C ALA A 27 3.16 -19.51 2.09
N TYR A 28 4.29 -19.51 1.38
CA TYR A 28 4.49 -20.34 0.20
C TYR A 28 4.37 -21.84 0.53
N GLU A 29 5.06 -22.29 1.58
CA GLU A 29 5.00 -23.69 1.99
C GLU A 29 3.58 -24.12 2.41
N ASN A 30 2.86 -23.27 3.12
CA ASN A 30 1.46 -23.51 3.49
C ASN A 30 0.55 -23.62 2.26
N ALA A 31 0.76 -22.76 1.26
CA ALA A 31 -0.06 -22.72 0.05
C ALA A 31 0.22 -23.88 -0.92
N PHE A 32 1.48 -24.29 -1.05
CA PHE A 32 1.93 -25.25 -2.08
C PHE A 32 2.41 -26.60 -1.53
N GLY A 33 2.50 -26.75 -0.21
CA GLY A 33 2.94 -27.98 0.45
C GLY A 33 4.42 -28.31 0.25
N ARG A 34 5.24 -27.33 -0.14
CA ARG A 34 6.68 -27.48 -0.34
C ARG A 34 7.40 -26.16 -0.10
N ALA A 35 8.65 -26.22 0.37
CA ALA A 35 9.50 -25.06 0.45
C ALA A 35 9.68 -24.38 -0.92
N ILE A 36 9.76 -23.05 -0.90
CA ILE A 36 10.11 -22.26 -2.08
C ILE A 36 11.53 -22.61 -2.54
N VAL A 37 11.72 -22.71 -3.85
CA VAL A 37 13.04 -22.91 -4.46
C VAL A 37 13.55 -21.55 -4.88
N LEU A 38 14.78 -21.22 -4.49
CA LEU A 38 15.43 -19.97 -4.87
C LEU A 38 16.26 -20.19 -6.12
N ASP A 39 16.18 -19.26 -7.06
CA ASP A 39 17.02 -19.22 -8.25
C ASP A 39 18.47 -18.87 -7.89
N ASP A 40 19.38 -19.19 -8.81
CA ASP A 40 20.81 -18.93 -8.64
C ASP A 40 21.06 -17.42 -8.41
N GLY A 41 21.63 -17.08 -7.25
CA GLY A 41 21.95 -15.71 -6.88
C GLY A 41 20.83 -14.97 -6.15
N ILE A 42 19.66 -15.59 -5.94
CA ILE A 42 18.58 -15.02 -5.12
C ILE A 42 18.77 -15.41 -3.65
N ALA A 43 18.78 -14.40 -2.78
CA ALA A 43 19.17 -14.57 -1.38
C ALA A 43 18.04 -15.12 -0.49
N ASP A 44 16.77 -14.86 -0.82
CA ASP A 44 15.63 -15.19 0.03
C ASP A 44 14.30 -15.27 -0.73
N ALA A 45 13.27 -15.74 -0.01
CA ALA A 45 11.94 -15.95 -0.54
C ALA A 45 11.24 -14.66 -0.98
N GLY A 46 11.48 -13.53 -0.31
CA GLY A 46 10.89 -12.26 -0.69
C GLY A 46 11.42 -11.78 -2.04
N ARG A 47 12.74 -11.85 -2.25
CA ARG A 47 13.36 -11.53 -3.54
C ARG A 47 12.92 -12.51 -4.63
N GLN A 48 12.82 -13.81 -4.34
CA GLN A 48 12.31 -14.79 -5.30
C GLN A 48 10.87 -14.47 -5.71
N PHE A 49 10.01 -14.15 -4.75
CA PHE A 49 8.63 -13.76 -5.04
C PHE A 49 8.57 -12.53 -5.96
N ILE A 50 9.41 -11.53 -5.75
CA ILE A 50 9.50 -10.35 -6.64
C ILE A 50 9.95 -10.77 -8.04
N VAL A 51 10.97 -11.60 -8.17
CA VAL A 51 11.45 -12.10 -9.48
C VAL A 51 10.34 -12.82 -10.23
N ASP A 52 9.68 -13.78 -9.60
CA ASP A 52 8.57 -14.55 -10.20
C ASP A 52 7.44 -13.61 -10.65
N LEU A 53 7.11 -12.63 -9.80
CA LEU A 53 6.02 -11.69 -10.03
C LEU A 53 6.29 -10.78 -11.24
N PHE A 54 7.53 -10.29 -11.40
CA PHE A 54 7.93 -9.50 -12.57
C PHE A 54 8.06 -10.33 -13.85
N ALA A 55 8.52 -11.58 -13.76
CA ALA A 55 8.69 -12.44 -14.93
C ALA A 55 7.34 -12.84 -15.57
N ASP A 56 6.37 -13.24 -14.76
CA ASP A 56 5.19 -13.97 -15.24
C ASP A 56 3.84 -13.30 -14.94
N TYR A 57 3.77 -12.38 -13.98
CA TYR A 57 2.49 -11.97 -13.39
C TYR A 57 2.20 -10.47 -13.44
N PHE A 58 3.22 -9.62 -13.58
CA PHE A 58 3.02 -8.18 -13.57
C PHE A 58 2.66 -7.58 -14.93
N VAL A 59 1.52 -6.90 -14.92
CA VAL A 59 1.21 -5.82 -15.86
C VAL A 59 1.45 -4.50 -15.14
N LEU A 60 2.51 -3.80 -15.58
CA LEU A 60 2.83 -2.47 -15.09
C LEU A 60 1.96 -1.43 -15.78
N SER A 61 1.43 -0.51 -14.98
CA SER A 61 0.57 0.58 -15.42
C SER A 61 1.20 1.93 -15.12
N VAL A 62 0.77 2.96 -15.83
CA VAL A 62 1.30 4.32 -15.69
C VAL A 62 0.69 5.04 -14.49
N SER A 63 -0.57 4.74 -14.15
CA SER A 63 -1.27 5.40 -13.05
C SER A 63 -2.05 4.42 -12.18
N THR A 64 -2.42 4.89 -10.99
CA THR A 64 -3.27 4.12 -10.06
C THR A 64 -4.67 3.97 -10.60
N ASP A 65 -5.20 5.01 -11.24
CA ASP A 65 -6.53 5.01 -11.86
C ASP A 65 -6.63 3.95 -12.94
N ASP A 66 -5.59 3.79 -13.76
CA ASP A 66 -5.53 2.72 -14.76
C ASP A 66 -5.53 1.32 -14.12
N VAL A 67 -4.83 1.14 -12.99
CA VAL A 67 -4.86 -0.12 -12.23
C VAL A 67 -6.25 -0.35 -11.67
N ASN A 68 -6.85 0.67 -11.05
CA ASN A 68 -8.17 0.62 -10.43
C ASN A 68 -9.26 0.32 -11.46
N ALA A 69 -9.22 0.93 -12.63
CA ALA A 69 -10.12 0.63 -13.73
C ALA A 69 -9.97 -0.83 -14.20
N ALA A 70 -8.73 -1.32 -14.35
CA ALA A 70 -8.47 -2.68 -14.80
C ALA A 70 -8.98 -3.74 -13.81
N ILE A 71 -8.73 -3.58 -12.51
CA ILE A 71 -9.11 -4.59 -11.50
C ILE A 71 -10.53 -4.38 -10.97
N GLY A 72 -11.05 -3.16 -11.07
CA GLY A 72 -12.29 -2.74 -10.41
C GLY A 72 -13.51 -2.64 -11.32
N ALA A 73 -13.34 -2.53 -12.64
CA ALA A 73 -14.47 -2.37 -13.55
C ALA A 73 -15.54 -3.46 -13.35
N THR A 74 -16.80 -3.04 -13.27
CA THR A 74 -17.93 -3.96 -13.10
C THR A 74 -18.25 -4.70 -14.40
N GLY A 75 -18.77 -5.93 -14.28
CA GLY A 75 -19.16 -6.74 -15.44
C GLY A 75 -18.02 -7.52 -16.11
N GLN A 76 -16.84 -7.57 -15.49
CA GLN A 76 -15.73 -8.42 -15.93
C GLN A 76 -15.97 -9.89 -15.58
N ASP A 77 -15.78 -10.80 -16.54
CA ASP A 77 -15.92 -12.25 -16.31
C ASP A 77 -14.78 -12.84 -15.45
N ALA A 78 -13.58 -12.27 -15.58
CA ALA A 78 -12.38 -12.69 -14.86
C ALA A 78 -11.54 -11.46 -14.49
N ALA A 79 -12.01 -10.70 -13.48
CA ALA A 79 -11.31 -9.52 -13.01
C ALA A 79 -9.91 -9.89 -12.47
N PRO A 80 -8.84 -9.19 -12.90
CA PRO A 80 -7.51 -9.41 -12.37
C PRO A 80 -7.38 -8.90 -10.93
N ILE A 81 -6.36 -9.38 -10.21
CA ILE A 81 -5.95 -8.84 -8.90
C ILE A 81 -4.82 -7.84 -9.13
N GLY A 82 -4.76 -6.77 -8.33
CA GLY A 82 -3.69 -5.79 -8.43
C GLY A 82 -3.35 -5.14 -7.09
N PHE A 83 -2.12 -4.64 -7.00
CA PHE A 83 -1.68 -3.78 -5.90
C PHE A 83 -2.16 -2.35 -6.15
N THR A 84 -2.99 -1.84 -5.25
CA THR A 84 -3.52 -0.47 -5.27
C THR A 84 -3.80 0.05 -3.85
N SER A 85 -4.14 1.33 -3.74
CA SER A 85 -4.45 1.96 -2.45
C SER A 85 -5.83 1.53 -1.98
N HIS A 86 -5.93 1.11 -0.72
CA HIS A 86 -7.21 0.70 -0.13
C HIS A 86 -8.22 1.87 -0.14
N SER A 87 -7.78 3.11 0.05
CA SER A 87 -8.60 4.34 0.02
C SER A 87 -9.34 4.62 -1.30
N ASP A 88 -8.84 4.09 -2.42
CA ASP A 88 -9.38 4.42 -3.76
C ASP A 88 -10.77 3.83 -4.00
N ARG A 89 -11.25 2.95 -3.10
CA ARG A 89 -12.64 2.48 -3.16
C ARG A 89 -13.68 3.59 -3.04
N ARG A 90 -13.30 4.75 -2.50
CA ARG A 90 -14.21 5.91 -2.41
C ARG A 90 -14.76 6.28 -3.80
N ASP A 91 -13.99 5.99 -4.85
CA ASP A 91 -14.29 6.31 -6.24
C ASP A 91 -15.16 5.22 -6.91
N ASN A 92 -15.46 4.09 -6.23
CA ASN A 92 -16.24 2.97 -6.79
C ASN A 92 -17.58 3.40 -7.39
N ALA A 93 -18.35 4.23 -6.68
CA ALA A 93 -19.68 4.62 -7.11
C ALA A 93 -19.65 5.58 -8.31
N GLU A 94 -18.65 6.47 -8.36
CA GLU A 94 -18.50 7.45 -9.44
C GLU A 94 -17.97 6.80 -10.72
N GLU A 95 -17.00 5.90 -10.59
CA GLU A 95 -16.28 5.29 -11.72
C GLU A 95 -16.89 3.96 -12.19
N GLY A 96 -17.93 3.46 -11.50
CA GLY A 96 -18.55 2.17 -11.83
C GLY A 96 -17.64 0.97 -11.51
N TRP A 97 -16.84 1.08 -10.46
CA TRP A 97 -15.93 0.05 -9.98
C TRP A 97 -16.47 -0.71 -8.76
N ALA A 98 -15.85 -1.85 -8.46
CA ALA A 98 -16.12 -2.70 -7.31
C ALA A 98 -14.82 -3.07 -6.56
N LEU A 99 -13.93 -2.10 -6.34
CA LEU A 99 -12.67 -2.31 -5.63
C LEU A 99 -12.91 -2.75 -4.18
N GLN A 100 -12.29 -3.86 -3.79
CA GLN A 100 -12.31 -4.41 -2.43
C GLN A 100 -10.93 -4.96 -2.04
N PRO A 101 -10.52 -4.83 -0.76
CA PRO A 101 -9.27 -5.44 -0.33
C PRO A 101 -9.41 -6.96 -0.26
N ALA A 102 -8.38 -7.68 -0.71
CA ALA A 102 -8.25 -9.11 -0.47
C ALA A 102 -7.69 -9.36 0.95
N ASN A 103 -8.44 -8.99 2.00
CA ASN A 103 -7.94 -9.00 3.39
C ASN A 103 -7.61 -10.39 3.95
N ALA A 104 -7.97 -11.47 3.26
CA ALA A 104 -7.64 -12.85 3.64
C ALA A 104 -6.31 -13.35 3.02
N VAL A 105 -5.61 -12.52 2.24
CA VAL A 105 -4.31 -12.89 1.67
C VAL A 105 -3.26 -13.02 2.77
N GLU A 106 -2.54 -14.14 2.75
CA GLU A 106 -1.40 -14.41 3.62
C GLU A 106 -0.08 -14.24 2.85
N PRO A 107 1.01 -13.83 3.52
CA PRO A 107 1.08 -13.45 4.95
C PRO A 107 0.48 -12.07 5.22
N ALA A 108 0.37 -11.22 4.20
CA ALA A 108 -0.29 -9.92 4.27
C ALA A 108 -0.87 -9.53 2.90
N ASN A 109 -1.90 -8.69 2.91
CA ASN A 109 -2.51 -8.16 1.68
C ASN A 109 -1.81 -6.89 1.14
N GLY A 110 -0.79 -6.40 1.83
CA GLY A 110 -0.07 -5.17 1.49
C GLY A 110 0.61 -4.56 2.71
N ILE A 111 0.80 -3.24 2.66
CA ILE A 111 1.45 -2.46 3.73
C ILE A 111 0.51 -1.39 4.28
N VAL A 112 0.73 -1.03 5.54
CA VAL A 112 0.15 0.14 6.20
C VAL A 112 1.27 1.08 6.57
N PHE A 113 1.18 2.31 6.09
CA PHE A 113 2.15 3.38 6.33
C PHE A 113 1.44 4.65 6.77
N ARG A 114 2.20 5.55 7.40
CA ARG A 114 1.67 6.83 7.89
C ARG A 114 1.76 7.88 6.79
N ALA A 115 0.65 8.52 6.46
CA ALA A 115 0.67 9.80 5.76
C ALA A 115 1.21 10.90 6.71
N LEU A 116 2.18 11.68 6.25
CA LEU A 116 2.86 12.68 7.06
C LEU A 116 2.71 14.09 6.46
N LEU A 117 2.44 15.07 7.33
CA LEU A 117 2.59 16.48 7.00
C LEU A 117 3.95 16.97 7.51
N ALA A 118 4.79 17.44 6.60
CA ALA A 118 6.14 17.91 6.94
C ALA A 118 6.28 19.42 6.72
N LEU A 119 6.97 20.09 7.66
CA LEU A 119 7.26 21.52 7.57
C LEU A 119 8.66 21.74 7.02
N ASN A 120 8.78 22.50 5.93
CA ASN A 120 10.09 22.95 5.46
C ASN A 120 10.69 23.93 6.49
N PRO A 121 11.87 23.65 7.06
CA PRO A 121 12.49 24.51 8.07
C PRO A 121 12.83 25.92 7.55
N ALA A 122 13.01 26.08 6.23
CA ALA A 122 13.28 27.36 5.58
C ALA A 122 12.02 27.99 4.92
N GLY A 123 10.82 27.55 5.32
CA GLY A 123 9.56 28.07 4.78
C GLY A 123 9.37 29.57 5.05
N ARG A 124 8.82 30.29 4.07
CA ARG A 124 8.59 31.76 4.17
C ARG A 124 7.57 32.14 5.26
N ASN A 125 6.61 31.27 5.54
CA ASN A 125 5.49 31.54 6.45
C ASN A 125 5.25 30.33 7.39
N PRO A 126 6.16 30.04 8.34
CA PRO A 126 6.08 28.83 9.16
C PRO A 126 4.85 28.82 10.09
N ALA A 127 4.36 29.97 10.54
CA ALA A 127 3.14 30.05 11.35
C ALA A 127 1.89 29.70 10.54
N ALA A 128 1.77 30.19 9.30
CA ALA A 128 0.65 29.86 8.41
C ALA A 128 0.66 28.38 8.03
N ALA A 129 1.84 27.80 7.79
CA ALA A 129 1.97 26.38 7.51
C ALA A 129 1.53 25.50 8.71
N ARG A 130 1.89 25.89 9.94
CA ARG A 130 1.39 25.20 11.14
C ARG A 130 -0.12 25.29 11.28
N LEU A 131 -0.70 26.46 11.01
CA LEU A 131 -2.17 26.63 11.02
C LEU A 131 -2.85 25.75 9.96
N ALA A 132 -2.26 25.63 8.77
CA ALA A 132 -2.80 24.75 7.73
C ALA A 132 -2.71 23.27 8.15
N MET A 133 -1.61 22.84 8.77
CA MET A 133 -1.48 21.47 9.31
C MET A 133 -2.50 21.20 10.42
N ASP A 134 -2.69 22.16 11.33
CA ASP A 134 -3.69 22.08 12.40
C ASP A 134 -5.11 21.96 11.84
N PHE A 135 -5.46 22.77 10.83
CA PHE A 135 -6.73 22.65 10.13
C PHE A 135 -6.94 21.27 9.49
N MET A 136 -5.92 20.74 8.80
CA MET A 136 -5.97 19.41 8.18
C MET A 136 -6.04 18.26 9.20
N TRP A 137 -5.63 18.50 10.45
CA TRP A 137 -5.74 17.54 11.55
C TRP A 137 -7.19 17.35 12.04
N GLY A 138 -8.09 18.21 11.59
CA GLY A 138 -9.52 18.17 11.86
C GLY A 138 -9.96 18.89 13.13
N ASP A 139 -11.27 19.07 13.27
CA ASP A 139 -11.90 19.67 14.46
C ASP A 139 -12.34 18.61 15.50
N ASP A 140 -13.15 18.99 16.47
CA ASP A 140 -13.64 18.11 17.56
C ASP A 140 -14.92 17.32 17.18
N SER A 141 -15.33 17.35 15.90
CA SER A 141 -16.43 16.49 15.45
C SER A 141 -15.99 15.03 15.32
N ASP A 142 -16.95 14.11 15.40
CA ASP A 142 -16.69 12.67 15.30
C ASP A 142 -15.99 12.25 13.99
N THR A 143 -16.06 13.07 12.94
CA THR A 143 -15.41 12.81 11.63
C THR A 143 -14.21 13.72 11.35
N GLY A 144 -13.79 14.55 12.31
CA GLY A 144 -12.72 15.54 12.15
C GLY A 144 -13.07 16.73 11.24
N GLY A 145 -14.32 16.87 10.83
CA GLY A 145 -14.82 18.05 10.12
C GLY A 145 -14.21 18.29 8.73
N VAL A 146 -14.39 19.51 8.21
CA VAL A 146 -14.04 19.86 6.82
C VAL A 146 -12.55 19.77 6.50
N GLY A 147 -11.69 19.97 7.49
CA GLY A 147 -10.24 19.91 7.30
C GLY A 147 -9.73 18.48 7.15
N PHE A 148 -10.35 17.51 7.83
CA PHE A 148 -10.00 16.10 7.75
C PHE A 148 -10.78 15.34 6.66
N ALA A 149 -11.89 15.91 6.16
CA ALA A 149 -12.79 15.25 5.22
C ALA A 149 -12.11 14.53 4.02
N PRO A 150 -11.05 15.05 3.38
CA PRO A 150 -10.37 14.34 2.28
C PRO A 150 -9.73 13.01 2.68
N PHE A 151 -9.39 12.84 3.96
CA PHE A 151 -8.76 11.63 4.53
C PHE A 151 -9.78 10.76 5.27
N TYR A 152 -11.01 11.23 5.44
CA TYR A 152 -12.09 10.49 6.08
C TYR A 152 -12.75 9.53 5.08
N VAL A 153 -11.97 8.57 4.59
CA VAL A 153 -12.40 7.60 3.58
C VAL A 153 -12.12 6.19 4.06
N ALA A 154 -12.92 5.23 3.58
CA ALA A 154 -12.71 3.83 3.90
C ALA A 154 -11.31 3.40 3.44
N GLY A 155 -10.47 3.11 4.41
CA GLY A 155 -9.11 2.62 4.19
C GLY A 155 -7.98 3.55 4.55
N ASP A 156 -8.33 4.76 4.96
CA ASP A 156 -7.48 5.61 5.77
C ASP A 156 -7.92 5.48 7.23
N TRP A 157 -6.96 5.50 8.14
CA TRP A 157 -7.22 5.46 9.58
C TRP A 157 -6.68 6.73 10.22
N ALA A 158 -7.57 7.44 10.92
CA ALA A 158 -7.18 8.60 11.70
C ALA A 158 -6.15 8.20 12.77
N THR A 159 -5.10 9.01 12.91
CA THR A 159 -4.12 8.85 14.00
C THR A 159 -4.66 9.41 15.32
N ARG A 160 -5.65 10.30 15.24
CA ARG A 160 -6.48 10.77 16.34
C ARG A 160 -7.42 9.66 16.83
N THR A 161 -7.49 9.47 18.13
CA THR A 161 -8.33 8.43 18.76
C THR A 161 -9.76 8.88 19.03
N ASP A 162 -10.04 10.17 18.92
CA ASP A 162 -11.35 10.79 19.11
C ASP A 162 -12.17 10.89 17.81
N ILE A 163 -11.54 10.68 16.65
CA ILE A 163 -12.23 10.54 15.36
C ILE A 163 -12.75 9.10 15.25
N VAL A 164 -14.05 8.96 15.04
CA VAL A 164 -14.71 7.67 14.81
C VAL A 164 -14.25 7.11 13.46
N PRO A 165 -13.87 5.82 13.34
CA PRO A 165 -13.49 5.26 12.04
C PRO A 165 -14.61 5.35 11.00
N HIS A 166 -14.23 5.51 9.73
CA HIS A 166 -15.18 5.47 8.62
C HIS A 166 -16.00 4.17 8.67
N PRO A 167 -17.35 4.21 8.52
CA PRO A 167 -18.21 3.04 8.74
C PRO A 167 -17.91 1.85 7.83
N ASP A 168 -17.45 2.12 6.61
CA ASP A 168 -17.08 1.09 5.63
C ASP A 168 -15.59 0.65 5.71
N ALA A 169 -14.82 1.19 6.66
CA ALA A 169 -13.42 0.79 6.84
C ALA A 169 -13.34 -0.57 7.54
N ILE A 170 -12.40 -1.41 7.09
CA ILE A 170 -11.93 -2.51 7.93
C ILE A 170 -11.20 -1.86 9.12
N PRO A 171 -11.53 -2.20 10.38
CA PRO A 171 -10.80 -1.68 11.53
C PRO A 171 -9.31 -2.00 11.39
N LEU A 172 -8.42 -1.06 11.72
CA LEU A 172 -6.98 -1.25 11.54
C LEU A 172 -6.46 -2.53 12.21
N ALA A 173 -6.99 -2.86 13.39
CA ALA A 173 -6.63 -4.09 14.12
C ALA A 173 -7.09 -5.39 13.44
N ALA A 174 -7.98 -5.31 12.46
CA ALA A 174 -8.49 -6.42 11.66
C ALA A 174 -8.00 -6.38 10.20
N PHE A 175 -7.18 -5.38 9.84
CA PHE A 175 -6.59 -5.28 8.51
C PHE A 175 -5.28 -6.08 8.48
N ASN A 176 -5.17 -7.03 7.55
CA ASN A 176 -4.03 -7.94 7.44
C ASN A 176 -2.89 -7.34 6.60
N GLY A 177 -2.61 -6.05 6.77
CA GLY A 177 -1.48 -5.38 6.14
C GLY A 177 -0.31 -5.25 7.10
N TRP A 178 0.91 -5.36 6.60
CA TRP A 178 2.10 -5.16 7.42
C TRP A 178 2.23 -3.71 7.85
N GLN A 179 2.38 -3.48 9.16
CA GLN A 179 2.83 -2.18 9.68
C GLN A 179 4.31 -2.04 9.38
N ILE A 180 4.69 -1.04 8.59
CA ILE A 180 6.08 -0.85 8.18
C ILE A 180 6.92 -0.23 9.28
N ASP A 181 8.21 -0.57 9.32
CA ASP A 181 9.24 0.23 9.98
C ASP A 181 9.89 1.14 8.93
N PRO A 182 9.54 2.45 8.87
CA PRO A 182 9.98 3.32 7.79
C PRO A 182 11.49 3.40 7.63
N GLN A 183 12.27 3.22 8.71
CA GLN A 183 13.73 3.26 8.61
C GLN A 183 14.26 1.99 7.96
N ALA A 184 13.81 0.82 8.42
CA ALA A 184 14.22 -0.45 7.84
C ALA A 184 13.79 -0.57 6.38
N THR A 185 12.56 -0.14 6.05
CA THR A 185 12.10 -0.07 4.66
C THR A 185 13.03 0.83 3.85
N ALA A 186 13.29 2.05 4.32
CA ALA A 186 14.10 3.03 3.60
C ALA A 186 15.53 2.56 3.36
N ASP A 187 16.15 1.89 4.33
CA ASP A 187 17.51 1.36 4.22
C ASP A 187 17.65 0.31 3.11
N LEU A 188 16.57 -0.45 2.84
CA LEU A 188 16.55 -1.51 1.84
C LEU A 188 16.15 -1.04 0.42
N ARG A 189 15.44 0.09 0.30
CA ARG A 189 14.85 0.57 -0.97
C ARG A 189 15.81 0.60 -2.15
N ALA A 190 17.05 1.07 -1.93
CA ALA A 190 18.02 1.19 -3.01
C ALA A 190 18.37 -0.17 -3.62
N GLU A 191 18.58 -1.17 -2.78
CA GLU A 191 18.90 -2.53 -3.23
C GLU A 191 17.72 -3.16 -3.98
N ILE A 192 16.49 -2.93 -3.52
CA ILE A 192 15.29 -3.45 -4.19
C ILE A 192 15.04 -2.75 -5.52
N ALA A 193 15.31 -1.44 -5.60
CA ALA A 193 15.24 -0.72 -6.87
C ALA A 193 16.26 -1.29 -7.88
N ASP A 194 17.49 -1.56 -7.43
CA ASP A 194 18.51 -2.19 -8.26
C ASP A 194 18.10 -3.59 -8.72
N LEU A 195 17.52 -4.41 -7.84
CA LEU A 195 16.96 -5.72 -8.20
C LEU A 195 15.91 -5.59 -9.31
N ILE A 196 14.93 -4.70 -9.14
CA ILE A 196 13.85 -4.49 -10.12
C ILE A 196 14.43 -4.05 -11.47
N LEU A 197 15.43 -3.17 -11.48
CA LEU A 197 16.10 -2.75 -12.72
C LEU A 197 16.82 -3.90 -13.46
N THR A 198 17.25 -4.93 -12.75
CA THR A 198 17.94 -6.09 -13.39
C THR A 198 17.00 -7.11 -14.00
N ILE A 199 15.72 -7.10 -13.63
CA ILE A 199 14.73 -8.11 -14.04
C ILE A 199 13.64 -7.55 -14.97
N GLN A 200 13.69 -6.27 -15.31
CA GLN A 200 12.86 -5.62 -16.33
C GLN A 200 13.43 -5.78 -17.75
#